data_AF-A0A6M1PQ99-F1
#
_entry.id   AF-A0A6M1PQ99-F1
#
_cell.length_a   1.000
_cell.length_b   1.000
_cell.length_c   1.000
_cell.angle_alpha   90.00
_cell.angle_beta   90.00
_cell.angle_gamma   90.00
#
_symmetry.space_group_name_H-M   'P 1'
#
loop_
_entity.id
_entity.type
_entity.pdbx_description
1 polymer ?
#
loop_
_entity_poly.entity_id
_entity_poly.type
_entity_poly.pdbx_seq_one_letter_code
_entity_poly.pdbx_strand_id
1 'polypeptide(L)'
;MAGFIQGLTSFGFALVSMPLLTLWLPLQETVPLVVMLSVITNIAILAGAYKDAAVRKIWVLVLSSIAAAPLGAWLLLVVDASVLKVATGLLVLAYSALLLTGKSFPVRNERFAFVPVGIASGLLNGSISMSGPPVALFLSGQGTGKAAFRANLTAYAAILNIITIVSFSQGGLLNGNVMSVFGWTVPVLLAGVWLGIKAVRRLNRFSVAVLHL
;
A
#
# COMPACT_ATOMS: atom_id res chain seq x y z
N MET A 1 2.92 -15.24 -5.71
CA MET A 1 2.75 -15.13 -4.23
C MET A 1 2.36 -13.73 -3.79
N ALA A 2 3.12 -12.68 -4.10
CA ALA A 2 2.78 -11.30 -3.71
C ALA A 2 1.37 -10.85 -4.15
N GLY A 3 0.96 -11.13 -5.39
CA GLY A 3 -0.40 -10.82 -5.87
C GLY A 3 -1.52 -11.57 -5.12
N PHE A 4 -1.25 -12.77 -4.64
CA PHE A 4 -2.20 -13.55 -3.84
C PHE A 4 -2.40 -12.90 -2.46
N ILE A 5 -1.31 -12.51 -1.81
CA ILE A 5 -1.33 -11.81 -0.50
C ILE A 5 -1.96 -10.42 -0.64
N GLN A 6 -1.73 -9.71 -1.76
CA GLN A 6 -2.41 -8.45 -2.06
C GLN A 6 -3.93 -8.62 -2.21
N GLY A 7 -4.38 -9.68 -2.90
CA GLY A 7 -5.81 -10.00 -2.98
C GLY A 7 -6.45 -10.20 -1.61
N LEU A 8 -5.73 -10.82 -0.67
CA LEU A 8 -6.16 -11.05 0.71
C LEU A 8 -6.16 -9.77 1.56
N THR A 9 -5.06 -9.04 1.56
CA THR A 9 -4.78 -7.96 2.54
C THR A 9 -5.06 -6.56 2.01
N SER A 10 -5.16 -6.36 0.69
CA SER A 10 -5.25 -5.06 0.01
C SER A 10 -4.01 -4.15 0.11
N PHE A 11 -2.91 -4.58 0.74
CA PHE A 11 -1.64 -3.82 0.81
C PHE A 11 -0.36 -4.68 0.87
N GLY A 12 -0.48 -6.00 0.92
CA GLY A 12 0.66 -6.92 1.07
C GLY A 12 1.49 -7.20 -0.19
N PHE A 13 1.16 -6.61 -1.35
CA PHE A 13 1.94 -6.77 -2.57
C PHE A 13 3.37 -6.29 -2.34
N ALA A 14 3.53 -5.02 -2.00
CA ALA A 14 4.83 -4.39 -1.83
C ALA A 14 5.64 -5.03 -0.70
N LEU A 15 4.99 -5.43 0.40
CA LEU A 15 5.63 -6.11 1.53
C LEU A 15 6.34 -7.41 1.12
N VAL A 16 5.82 -8.10 0.12
CA VAL A 16 6.35 -9.39 -0.34
C VAL A 16 7.22 -9.24 -1.58
N SER A 17 6.85 -8.36 -2.50
CA SER A 17 7.59 -8.17 -3.75
C SER A 17 8.90 -7.42 -3.56
N MET A 18 8.96 -6.43 -2.67
CA MET A 18 10.18 -5.67 -2.37
C MET A 18 11.38 -6.55 -2.00
N PRO A 19 11.32 -7.36 -0.92
CA PRO A 19 12.47 -8.16 -0.52
C PRO A 19 12.85 -9.20 -1.58
N LEU A 20 11.89 -9.72 -2.34
CA LEU A 20 12.16 -10.71 -3.39
C LEU A 20 12.86 -10.09 -4.60
N LEU A 21 12.40 -8.92 -5.06
CA LEU A 21 12.97 -8.25 -6.24
C LEU A 21 14.31 -7.59 -5.93
N THR A 22 14.50 -7.05 -4.73
CA THR A 22 15.78 -6.45 -4.31
C THR A 22 16.95 -7.45 -4.20
N LEU A 23 16.68 -8.76 -4.25
CA LEU A 23 17.73 -9.78 -4.38
C LEU A 23 18.36 -9.80 -5.77
N TRP A 24 17.65 -9.30 -6.79
CA TRP A 24 18.05 -9.40 -8.20
C TRP A 24 18.22 -8.03 -8.86
N LEU A 25 17.52 -7.01 -8.35
CA LEU A 25 17.48 -5.67 -8.93
C LEU A 25 17.90 -4.62 -7.88
N PRO A 26 18.49 -3.49 -8.32
CA PRO A 26 18.72 -2.34 -7.46
C PRO A 26 17.40 -1.82 -6.89
N LEU A 27 17.45 -1.19 -5.71
CA LEU A 27 16.25 -0.61 -5.10
C LEU A 27 15.62 0.47 -6.00
N GLN A 28 16.45 1.27 -6.66
CA GLN A 28 16.02 2.33 -7.59
C GLN A 28 15.22 1.80 -8.78
N GLU A 29 15.41 0.54 -9.17
CA GLU A 29 14.61 -0.12 -10.21
C GLU A 29 13.44 -0.91 -9.63
N THR A 30 13.64 -1.49 -8.45
CA THR A 30 12.62 -2.29 -7.76
C THR A 30 11.43 -1.44 -7.31
N VAL A 31 11.68 -0.25 -6.73
CA VAL A 31 10.61 0.61 -6.22
C VAL A 31 9.64 1.05 -7.32
N PRO A 32 10.08 1.63 -8.45
CA PRO A 32 9.17 2.00 -9.52
C PRO A 32 8.42 0.80 -10.08
N LEU A 33 9.09 -0.34 -10.25
CA LEU A 33 8.47 -1.55 -10.77
C LEU A 33 7.36 -2.06 -9.84
N VAL A 34 7.61 -2.12 -8.53
CA VAL A 34 6.61 -2.52 -7.54
C VAL A 34 5.43 -1.54 -7.50
N VAL A 35 5.68 -0.23 -7.56
CA VAL A 35 4.61 0.78 -7.60
C VAL A 35 3.74 0.62 -8.85
N MET A 36 4.34 0.44 -10.03
CA MET A 36 3.61 0.23 -11.28
C MET A 36 2.75 -1.04 -11.23
N LEU A 37 3.32 -2.16 -10.77
CA LEU A 37 2.56 -3.41 -10.60
C LEU A 37 1.42 -3.23 -9.59
N SER A 38 1.69 -2.50 -8.50
CA SER A 38 0.70 -2.21 -7.46
C SER A 38 -0.50 -1.44 -8.03
N VAL A 39 -0.29 -0.49 -8.94
CA VAL A 39 -1.40 0.22 -9.62
C VAL A 39 -2.33 -0.76 -10.32
N ILE A 40 -1.79 -1.68 -11.12
CA ILE A 40 -2.60 -2.70 -11.82
C ILE A 40 -3.41 -3.52 -10.81
N THR A 41 -2.76 -4.00 -9.75
CA THR A 41 -3.44 -4.81 -8.73
C THR A 41 -4.53 -4.04 -7.99
N ASN A 42 -4.25 -2.77 -7.66
CA ASN A 42 -5.18 -1.93 -6.92
C ASN A 42 -6.40 -1.59 -7.77
N ILE A 43 -6.21 -1.29 -9.07
CA ILE A 43 -7.32 -1.06 -10.00
C ILE A 43 -8.19 -2.33 -10.11
N ALA A 44 -7.58 -3.50 -10.28
CA ALA A 44 -8.31 -4.77 -10.38
C ALA A 44 -9.13 -5.08 -9.12
N ILE A 45 -8.57 -4.84 -7.93
CA ILE A 45 -9.26 -5.04 -6.65
C ILE A 45 -10.36 -3.98 -6.46
N LEU A 46 -10.05 -2.71 -6.77
CA LEU A 46 -10.97 -1.59 -6.60
C LEU A 46 -12.19 -1.70 -7.51
N ALA A 47 -12.03 -2.21 -8.74
CA ALA A 47 -13.14 -2.45 -9.65
C ALA A 47 -14.24 -3.35 -9.04
N GLY A 48 -13.88 -4.28 -8.13
CA GLY A 48 -14.82 -5.12 -7.42
C GLY A 48 -15.34 -4.57 -6.08
N ALA A 49 -14.76 -3.48 -5.57
CA ALA A 49 -15.02 -2.93 -4.24
C ALA A 49 -15.32 -1.42 -4.23
N TYR A 50 -15.41 -0.77 -5.40
CA TYR A 50 -15.53 0.69 -5.52
C TYR A 50 -16.78 1.25 -4.82
N LYS A 51 -17.86 0.48 -4.74
CA LYS A 51 -19.11 0.88 -4.06
C LYS A 51 -18.93 1.05 -2.55
N ASP A 52 -17.98 0.33 -1.96
CA ASP A 52 -17.68 0.41 -0.52
C ASP A 52 -16.61 1.47 -0.22
N ALA A 53 -16.00 2.09 -1.24
CA ALA A 53 -14.95 3.08 -1.09
C ALA A 53 -15.54 4.45 -0.69
N ALA A 54 -15.23 4.89 0.52
CA ALA A 54 -15.57 6.20 1.05
C ALA A 54 -14.34 7.13 1.02
N VAL A 55 -13.76 7.35 -0.16
CA VAL A 55 -12.52 8.15 -0.35
C VAL A 55 -12.66 9.57 0.23
N ARG A 56 -13.88 10.13 0.21
CA ARG A 56 -14.20 11.42 0.82
C ARG A 56 -13.98 11.46 2.33
N LYS A 57 -13.91 10.33 3.03
CA LYS A 57 -13.58 10.29 4.48
C LYS A 57 -12.07 10.35 4.73
N ILE A 58 -11.26 9.93 3.76
CA ILE A 58 -9.80 9.86 3.87
C ILE A 58 -9.08 10.92 3.02
N TRP A 59 -9.78 11.95 2.56
CA TRP A 59 -9.22 12.94 1.63
C TRP A 59 -8.02 13.71 2.21
N VAL A 60 -8.01 14.00 3.52
CA VAL A 60 -6.89 14.68 4.20
C VAL A 60 -5.64 13.79 4.19
N LEU A 61 -5.84 12.48 4.41
CA LEU A 61 -4.78 11.49 4.33
C LEU A 61 -4.22 11.42 2.91
N VAL A 62 -5.10 11.35 1.90
CA VAL A 62 -4.70 11.36 0.49
C VAL A 62 -3.89 12.62 0.17
N LEU A 63 -4.40 13.80 0.51
CA LEU A 63 -3.78 15.08 0.15
C LEU A 63 -2.38 15.25 0.79
N SER A 64 -2.26 14.94 2.09
CA SER A 64 -0.97 14.98 2.78
C SER A 64 0.02 13.95 2.22
N SER A 65 -0.45 12.78 1.80
CA SER A 65 0.39 11.76 1.16
C SER A 65 0.87 12.19 -0.23
N ILE A 66 -0.01 12.82 -1.01
CA ILE A 66 0.33 13.37 -2.34
C ILE A 66 1.42 14.42 -2.22
N ALA A 67 1.32 15.32 -1.23
CA ALA A 67 2.34 16.34 -0.99
C ALA A 67 3.69 15.74 -0.59
N ALA A 68 3.69 14.62 0.14
CA ALA A 68 4.90 13.97 0.63
C ALA A 68 5.54 12.98 -0.37
N ALA A 69 4.76 12.42 -1.30
CA ALA A 69 5.24 11.39 -2.23
C ALA A 69 6.43 11.83 -3.12
N PRO A 70 6.47 13.04 -3.70
CA PRO A 70 7.63 13.51 -4.45
C PRO A 70 8.90 13.58 -3.59
N LEU A 71 8.75 14.00 -2.33
CA LEU A 71 9.85 14.07 -1.37
C LEU A 71 10.35 12.67 -1.00
N GLY A 72 9.43 11.70 -0.89
CA GLY A 72 9.76 10.28 -0.75
C GLY A 72 10.54 9.73 -1.95
N ALA A 73 10.10 10.06 -3.18
CA ALA A 73 10.78 9.65 -4.41
C ALA A 73 12.17 10.27 -4.52
N TRP A 74 12.35 11.51 -4.08
CA TRP A 74 13.66 12.13 -3.99
C TRP A 74 14.55 11.48 -2.93
N LEU A 75 14.01 11.13 -1.76
CA LEU A 75 14.75 10.40 -0.72
C LEU A 75 15.29 9.05 -1.22
N LEU A 76 14.58 8.36 -2.13
CA LEU A 76 15.10 7.13 -2.75
C LEU A 76 16.41 7.35 -3.52
N LEU A 77 16.63 8.54 -4.07
CA LEU A 77 17.84 8.86 -4.82
C LEU A 77 19.03 9.23 -3.93
N VAL A 78 18.78 9.71 -2.72
CA VAL A 78 19.79 10.33 -1.85
C VAL A 78 20.08 9.53 -0.58
N VAL A 79 19.11 8.74 -0.10
CA VAL A 79 19.19 8.03 1.18
C VAL A 79 19.36 6.54 0.98
N ASP A 80 20.21 5.93 1.80
CA ASP A 80 20.45 4.50 1.79
C ASP A 80 19.17 3.71 2.12
N ALA A 81 18.94 2.64 1.34
CA ALA A 81 17.84 1.70 1.49
C ALA A 81 17.67 1.19 2.93
N SER A 82 18.77 0.99 3.64
CA SER A 82 18.81 0.44 5.00
C SER A 82 18.16 1.39 6.00
N VAL A 83 18.40 2.69 5.85
CA VAL A 83 17.84 3.73 6.73
C VAL A 83 16.32 3.80 6.59
N LEU A 84 15.82 3.74 5.35
CA LEU A 84 14.38 3.77 5.07
C LEU A 84 13.65 2.53 5.62
N LYS A 85 14.27 1.35 5.50
CA LYS A 85 13.76 0.10 6.10
C LYS A 85 13.68 0.20 7.62
N VAL A 86 14.74 0.68 8.28
CA VAL A 86 14.77 0.85 9.74
C VAL A 86 13.72 1.85 10.21
N ALA A 87 13.59 3.00 9.54
CA ALA A 87 12.59 4.00 9.87
C ALA A 87 11.15 3.43 9.80
N THR A 88 10.86 2.61 8.78
CA THR A 88 9.56 1.94 8.65
C THR A 88 9.33 0.93 9.76
N GLY A 89 10.34 0.11 10.07
CA GLY A 89 10.29 -0.84 11.18
C GLY A 89 9.99 -0.15 12.52
N LEU A 90 10.68 0.96 12.80
CA LEU A 90 10.45 1.76 14.00
C LEU A 90 9.04 2.36 14.07
N LEU A 91 8.52 2.89 12.96
CA LEU A 91 7.15 3.41 12.90
C LEU A 91 6.10 2.32 13.18
N VAL A 92 6.27 1.14 12.57
CA VAL A 92 5.38 -0.01 12.79
C VAL A 92 5.46 -0.47 14.26
N LEU A 93 6.66 -0.56 14.82
CA LEU A 93 6.87 -0.94 16.22
C LEU A 93 6.24 0.08 17.18
N ALA A 94 6.48 1.37 16.97
CA ALA A 94 5.91 2.43 17.79
C ALA A 94 4.38 2.40 17.79
N TYR A 95 3.77 2.23 16.61
CA TYR A 95 2.33 2.12 16.49
C TYR A 95 1.78 0.81 17.10
N SER A 96 2.47 -0.32 16.90
CA SER A 96 2.08 -1.60 17.49
C SER A 96 2.15 -1.54 19.02
N ALA A 97 3.18 -0.92 19.58
CA ALA A 97 3.29 -0.66 21.01
C ALA A 97 2.13 0.22 21.52
N LEU A 98 1.77 1.28 20.78
CA LEU A 98 0.60 2.11 21.09
C LEU A 98 -0.71 1.29 21.10
N LEU A 99 -0.92 0.39 20.13
CA LEU A 99 -2.09 -0.51 20.11
C LEU A 99 -2.10 -1.47 21.31
N LEU A 100 -0.94 -2.03 21.69
CA LEU A 100 -0.81 -2.93 22.84
C LEU A 100 -1.11 -2.25 24.17
N THR A 101 -1.02 -0.92 24.25
CA THR A 101 -1.44 -0.20 25.47
C THR A 101 -2.95 -0.26 25.73
N GLY A 102 -3.75 -0.75 24.77
CA GLY A 102 -5.21 -0.83 24.88
C GLY A 102 -5.90 0.54 24.95
N LYS A 103 -5.13 1.63 24.88
CA LYS A 103 -5.64 2.99 24.87
C LYS A 103 -6.13 3.30 23.45
N SER A 104 -7.44 3.14 23.24
CA SER A 104 -8.11 3.85 22.16
C SER A 104 -7.99 5.33 22.49
N PHE A 105 -7.04 6.03 21.88
CA PHE A 105 -7.02 7.48 21.93
C PHE A 105 -8.18 7.93 21.04
N PRO A 106 -9.29 8.43 21.60
CA PRO A 106 -10.34 9.01 20.77
C PRO A 106 -9.69 10.18 20.05
N VAL A 107 -9.42 10.00 18.75
CA VAL A 107 -8.82 11.04 17.94
C VAL A 107 -9.88 12.13 17.81
N ARG A 108 -9.83 13.11 18.72
CA ARG A 108 -10.81 14.19 18.84
C ARG A 108 -11.00 14.98 17.54
N ASN A 109 -10.03 14.88 16.63
CA ASN A 109 -10.12 15.40 15.27
C ASN A 109 -9.39 14.46 14.30
N GLU A 110 -10.12 13.48 13.74
CA GLU A 110 -9.62 12.49 12.77
C GLU A 110 -8.76 13.13 11.65
N ARG A 111 -9.11 14.36 11.25
CA ARG A 111 -8.40 15.14 10.23
C ARG A 111 -6.98 15.52 10.61
N PHE A 112 -6.74 15.88 11.87
CA PHE A 112 -5.39 16.25 12.32
C PHE A 112 -4.47 15.03 12.41
N ALA A 113 -5.01 13.87 12.76
CA ALA A 113 -4.22 12.64 12.79
C ALA A 113 -3.96 12.06 11.39
N PHE A 114 -4.83 12.34 10.40
CA PHE A 114 -4.58 11.96 9.01
C PHE A 114 -3.34 12.64 8.41
N VAL A 115 -2.96 13.84 8.86
CA VAL A 115 -1.82 14.58 8.31
C VAL A 115 -0.48 13.87 8.54
N PRO A 116 -0.04 13.56 9.78
CA PRO A 116 1.24 12.91 10.01
C PRO A 116 1.28 11.49 9.43
N VAL A 117 0.16 10.75 9.47
CA VAL A 117 0.06 9.42 8.87
C VAL A 117 0.18 9.49 7.35
N GLY A 118 -0.45 10.49 6.72
CA GLY A 118 -0.39 10.70 5.30
C GLY A 118 1.01 11.12 4.84
N ILE A 119 1.66 12.03 5.57
CA ILE A 119 3.05 12.40 5.30
C ILE A 119 3.96 11.17 5.40
N ALA A 120 3.90 10.42 6.51
CA ALA A 120 4.71 9.23 6.70
C ALA A 120 4.46 8.20 5.58
N SER A 121 3.21 7.94 5.26
CA SER A 121 2.84 6.99 4.21
C SER A 121 3.27 7.46 2.82
N GLY A 122 3.14 8.75 2.50
CA GLY A 122 3.59 9.35 1.24
C GLY A 122 5.10 9.25 1.06
N LEU A 123 5.87 9.60 2.10
CA LEU A 123 7.33 9.43 2.11
C LEU A 123 7.70 7.97 1.88
N LEU A 124 7.13 7.05 2.67
CA LEU A 124 7.42 5.62 2.55
C LEU A 124 7.00 5.02 1.21
N ASN A 125 5.92 5.52 0.60
CA ASN A 125 5.50 5.09 -0.73
C ASN A 125 6.52 5.49 -1.79
N GLY A 126 6.89 6.77 -1.82
CA GLY A 126 7.84 7.31 -2.78
C GLY A 126 9.23 6.71 -2.60
N SER A 127 9.62 6.42 -1.36
CA SER A 127 10.95 5.90 -1.07
C SER A 127 11.08 4.40 -1.27
N ILE A 128 10.20 3.59 -0.66
CA ILE A 128 10.35 2.13 -0.62
C ILE A 128 9.07 1.37 -0.99
N SER A 129 8.06 2.05 -1.57
CA SER A 129 6.77 1.45 -1.93
C SER A 129 5.96 0.88 -0.75
N MET A 130 6.20 1.34 0.50
CA MET A 130 5.57 0.78 1.70
C MET A 130 4.57 1.74 2.38
N SER A 131 3.55 2.21 1.65
CA SER A 131 2.45 3.02 2.21
C SER A 131 1.41 2.25 3.03
N GLY A 132 1.32 0.93 2.79
CA GLY A 132 0.26 0.08 3.32
C GLY A 132 0.18 0.02 4.85
N PRO A 133 1.27 -0.33 5.56
CA PRO A 133 1.21 -0.60 7.00
C PRO A 133 0.75 0.59 7.86
N PRO A 134 1.32 1.81 7.72
CA PRO A 134 0.88 2.95 8.53
C PRO A 134 -0.61 3.29 8.34
N VAL A 135 -1.10 3.19 7.11
CA VAL A 135 -2.49 3.53 6.78
C VAL A 135 -3.45 2.42 7.17
N ALA A 136 -3.09 1.15 6.96
CA ALA A 136 -3.88 0.01 7.39
C ALA A 136 -4.05 0.02 8.92
N LEU A 137 -2.96 0.28 9.64
CA LEU A 137 -2.95 0.44 11.09
C LEU A 137 -3.90 1.57 11.52
N PHE A 138 -3.77 2.77 10.93
CA PHE A 138 -4.61 3.91 11.27
C PHE A 138 -6.10 3.71 10.94
N LEU A 139 -6.42 3.16 9.77
CA LEU A 139 -7.80 2.90 9.36
C LEU A 139 -8.46 1.77 10.17
N SER A 140 -7.67 0.82 10.70
CA SER A 140 -8.21 -0.28 11.51
C SER A 140 -8.79 0.20 12.84
N GLY A 141 -8.26 1.30 13.39
CA GLY A 141 -8.74 1.93 14.61
C GLY A 141 -10.05 2.73 14.45
N GLN A 142 -10.55 2.94 13.23
CA GLN A 142 -11.72 3.79 12.98
C GLN A 142 -13.07 3.06 12.95
N GLY A 143 -13.10 1.77 13.32
CA GLY A 143 -14.35 1.00 13.41
C GLY A 143 -15.11 0.85 12.09
N THR A 144 -14.44 1.03 10.96
CA THR A 144 -15.06 0.86 9.64
C THR A 144 -15.29 -0.62 9.32
N GLY A 145 -16.43 -0.96 8.71
CA GLY A 145 -16.71 -2.34 8.29
C GLY A 145 -15.61 -2.88 7.36
N LYS A 146 -15.31 -4.19 7.46
CA LYS A 146 -14.20 -4.84 6.72
C LYS A 146 -14.18 -4.54 5.22
N ALA A 147 -15.34 -4.44 4.58
CA ALA A 147 -15.47 -4.11 3.16
C ALA A 147 -15.02 -2.67 2.87
N ALA A 148 -15.53 -1.69 3.62
CA ALA A 148 -15.17 -0.28 3.49
C ALA A 148 -13.69 -0.02 3.81
N PHE A 149 -13.14 -0.69 4.83
CA PHE A 149 -11.72 -0.64 5.16
C PHE A 149 -10.85 -1.08 3.96
N ARG A 150 -11.13 -2.25 3.39
CA ARG A 150 -10.39 -2.79 2.23
C ARG A 150 -10.54 -1.89 1.01
N ALA A 151 -11.74 -1.39 0.74
CA ALA A 151 -12.01 -0.51 -0.39
C ALA A 151 -11.25 0.82 -0.27
N ASN A 152 -11.29 1.46 0.91
CA ASN A 152 -10.58 2.71 1.19
C ASN A 152 -9.06 2.55 1.09
N LEU A 153 -8.51 1.48 1.64
CA LEU A 153 -7.08 1.21 1.58
C LEU A 153 -6.61 0.96 0.15
N THR A 154 -7.38 0.19 -0.62
CA THR A 154 -7.08 -0.07 -2.04
C THR A 154 -7.18 1.21 -2.88
N ALA A 155 -8.21 2.03 -2.65
CA ALA A 155 -8.39 3.31 -3.34
C ALA A 155 -7.26 4.30 -3.01
N TYR A 156 -6.90 4.41 -1.73
CA TYR A 156 -5.78 5.21 -1.27
C TYR A 156 -4.48 4.80 -1.95
N ALA A 157 -4.16 3.51 -1.93
CA ALA A 157 -2.94 2.99 -2.55
C ALA A 157 -2.94 3.19 -4.07
N ALA A 158 -4.07 3.06 -4.75
CA ALA A 158 -4.19 3.35 -6.18
C ALA A 158 -3.84 4.80 -6.50
N ILE A 159 -4.47 5.75 -5.80
CA ILE A 159 -4.25 7.20 -6.00
C ILE A 159 -2.79 7.55 -5.74
N LEU A 160 -2.25 7.09 -4.60
CA LEU A 160 -0.89 7.44 -4.20
C LEU A 160 0.15 6.85 -5.17
N ASN A 161 -0.04 5.62 -5.64
CA ASN A 161 0.86 5.00 -6.60
C ASN A 161 0.86 5.72 -7.95
N ILE A 162 -0.30 6.17 -8.44
CA ILE A 162 -0.37 6.97 -9.68
C ILE A 162 0.47 8.24 -9.55
N ILE A 163 0.32 8.97 -8.44
CA ILE A 163 1.10 10.18 -8.17
C ILE A 163 2.60 9.87 -8.06
N THR A 164 2.94 8.77 -7.40
CA THR A 164 4.33 8.34 -7.24
C THR A 164 4.98 7.97 -8.58
N ILE A 165 4.24 7.35 -9.51
CA ILE A 165 4.73 7.08 -10.88
C ILE A 165 5.02 8.39 -11.62
N VAL A 166 4.18 9.41 -11.45
CA VAL A 166 4.43 10.72 -12.04
C VAL A 166 5.71 11.33 -11.48
N SER A 167 5.98 11.20 -10.17
CA SER A 167 7.24 11.63 -9.56
C SER A 167 8.46 10.84 -10.08
N PHE A 168 8.33 9.51 -10.25
CA PHE A 168 9.40 8.68 -10.80
C PHE A 168 9.72 8.99 -12.26
N SER A 169 8.70 9.31 -13.06
CA SER A 169 8.87 9.77 -14.44
C SER A 169 9.72 11.04 -14.48
N GLN A 170 9.41 12.03 -13.64
CA GLN A 170 10.18 13.27 -13.55
C GLN A 170 11.60 13.07 -13.02
N GLY A 171 11.80 12.08 -12.13
CA GLY A 171 13.10 11.74 -11.56
C GLY A 171 13.98 10.82 -12.43
N GLY A 172 13.53 10.42 -13.63
CA GLY A 172 14.29 9.52 -14.51
C GLY A 172 14.39 8.07 -14.03
N LEU A 173 13.56 7.68 -13.05
CA LEU A 173 13.54 6.34 -12.45
C LEU A 173 12.81 5.31 -13.34
N LEU A 174 12.02 5.76 -14.32
CA LEU A 174 11.34 4.92 -15.30
C LEU A 174 12.21 4.70 -16.55
N ASN A 175 13.32 4.01 -16.38
CA ASN A 175 14.24 3.70 -17.48
C ASN A 175 13.75 2.52 -18.35
N GLY A 176 14.41 2.30 -19.49
CA GLY A 176 14.04 1.22 -20.43
C GLY A 176 14.07 -0.17 -19.80
N ASN A 177 15.01 -0.43 -18.88
CA ASN A 177 15.11 -1.72 -18.18
C ASN A 177 13.87 -1.97 -17.30
N VAL A 178 13.49 -0.98 -16.48
CA VAL A 178 12.28 -1.05 -15.63
C VAL A 178 11.04 -1.33 -16.47
N MET A 179 10.90 -0.65 -17.62
CA MET A 179 9.73 -0.83 -18.50
C MET A 179 9.70 -2.22 -19.16
N SER A 180 10.87 -2.75 -19.57
CA SER A 180 10.96 -4.10 -20.12
C SER A 180 10.64 -5.17 -19.08
N VAL A 181 11.23 -5.10 -17.88
CA VAL A 181 10.95 -6.07 -16.81
C VAL A 181 9.49 -5.98 -16.36
N PHE A 182 8.93 -4.76 -16.30
CA PHE A 182 7.51 -4.56 -16.04
C PHE A 182 6.63 -5.32 -17.04
N GLY A 183 6.89 -5.20 -18.34
CA GLY A 183 6.14 -5.91 -19.39
C GLY A 183 6.11 -7.43 -19.19
N TRP A 184 7.23 -8.05 -18.84
CA TRP A 184 7.32 -9.49 -18.58
C TRP A 184 6.65 -9.95 -17.29
N THR A 185 6.58 -9.07 -16.28
CA THR A 185 6.08 -9.41 -14.95
C THR A 185 4.56 -9.27 -14.85
N VAL A 186 3.95 -8.43 -15.68
CA VAL A 186 2.48 -8.17 -15.69
C VAL A 186 1.63 -9.45 -15.84
N PRO A 187 1.91 -10.41 -16.76
CA PRO A 187 1.09 -11.60 -16.91
C PRO A 187 1.10 -12.48 -15.65
N VAL A 188 2.28 -12.67 -15.05
CA VAL A 188 2.48 -13.46 -13.83
C VAL A 188 1.78 -12.79 -12.63
N LEU A 189 1.85 -11.47 -12.55
CA LEU A 189 1.14 -10.67 -11.56
C LEU A 189 -0.37 -10.88 -11.63
N LEU A 190 -0.95 -10.71 -12.82
CA LEU A 190 -2.40 -10.81 -13.04
C LEU A 190 -2.93 -12.19 -12.64
N ALA A 191 -2.21 -13.26 -13.00
CA ALA A 191 -2.54 -14.61 -12.58
C ALA A 191 -2.55 -14.77 -11.05
N GLY A 192 -1.53 -14.24 -10.37
CA GLY A 192 -1.43 -14.30 -8.90
C GLY A 192 -2.53 -13.51 -8.18
N VAL A 193 -2.88 -12.32 -8.68
CA VAL A 193 -3.96 -11.49 -8.11
C VAL A 193 -5.32 -12.14 -8.29
N TRP A 194 -5.59 -12.68 -9.48
CA TRP A 194 -6.85 -13.36 -9.76
C TRP A 194 -7.08 -14.56 -8.83
N LEU A 195 -6.05 -15.37 -8.59
CA LEU A 195 -6.10 -16.48 -7.63
C LEU A 195 -6.36 -15.99 -6.19
N GLY A 196 -5.72 -14.90 -5.77
CA GLY A 196 -5.93 -14.30 -4.44
C GLY A 196 -7.35 -13.81 -4.21
N ILE A 197 -7.91 -13.06 -5.17
CA ILE A 197 -9.30 -12.57 -5.10
C ILE A 197 -10.29 -13.75 -5.01
N LYS A 198 -10.04 -14.82 -5.77
CA LYS A 198 -10.91 -16.02 -5.77
C LYS A 198 -10.83 -16.77 -4.44
N ALA A 199 -9.66 -16.86 -3.82
CA ALA A 199 -9.46 -17.48 -2.51
C ALA A 199 -10.16 -16.72 -1.38
N VAL A 200 -10.12 -15.38 -1.37
CA VAL A 200 -10.87 -14.55 -0.40
C VAL A 200 -12.36 -14.83 -0.45
N ARG A 201 -12.94 -14.92 -1.66
CA ARG A 201 -14.38 -15.24 -1.83
C ARG A 201 -14.74 -16.62 -1.30
N ARG A 202 -13.83 -17.60 -1.41
CA ARG A 202 -14.01 -18.96 -0.87
C ARG A 202 -13.93 -18.96 0.67
N LEU A 203 -12.96 -18.26 1.25
CA LEU A 203 -12.80 -18.16 2.71
C LEU A 203 -13.98 -17.44 3.40
N ASN A 204 -14.50 -16.38 2.79
CA ASN A 204 -15.71 -15.71 3.29
C ASN A 204 -16.94 -16.64 3.22
N ARG A 205 -17.06 -17.51 2.22
CA ARG A 205 -18.16 -18.50 2.15
C ARG A 205 -18.05 -19.57 3.23
N PHE A 206 -16.85 -20.04 3.56
CA PHE A 206 -16.65 -21.03 4.62
C PHE A 206 -16.89 -20.45 6.03
N SER A 207 -16.48 -19.20 6.29
CA SER A 207 -16.73 -18.57 7.60
C SER A 207 -18.22 -18.30 7.87
N VAL A 208 -19.02 -18.06 6.82
CA VAL A 208 -20.49 -17.91 6.95
C VAL A 208 -21.18 -19.27 7.13
N ALA A 209 -20.64 -20.35 6.56
CA ALA A 209 -21.22 -21.70 6.71
C ALA A 209 -21.02 -22.31 8.11
N VAL A 210 -19.94 -21.95 8.81
CA VAL A 210 -19.64 -22.48 10.16
C VAL A 210 -20.37 -21.71 11.27
N LEU A 211 -20.84 -20.48 11.02
CA LEU A 211 -21.61 -19.68 11.99
C LEU A 211 -23.12 -19.98 11.99
N HIS A 212 -23.57 -20.96 11.19
CA HIS A 212 -24.96 -21.43 11.13
C HIS A 212 -25.11 -22.92 11.50
N LEU A 213 -24.08 -23.52 12.11
CA LEU A 213 -24.11 -24.83 12.77
C LEU A 213 -23.89 -24.63 14.27
#